data_AF-A0A968MWC7-F1
#
_entry.id   AF-A0A968MWC7-F1
#
_cell.length_a   1.000
_cell.length_b   1.000
_cell.length_c   1.000
_cell.angle_alpha   90.00
_cell.angle_beta   90.00
_cell.angle_gamma   90.00
#
_symmetry.space_group_name_H-M   'P 1'
#
loop_
_entity.id
_entity.type
_entity.pdbx_description
1 polymer ?
#
loop_
_entity_poly.entity_id
_entity_poly.type
_entity_poly.pdbx_seq_one_letter_code
_entity_poly.pdbx_strand_id
1 'polypeptide(L)' 'MKNFLDAVRSGDKLNAPVAIGSKVAIVSEMGNIALRVGQRLHWDNEAMKFKEEEGNKLIGLQYRDAWKLKKV' A
#
# COMPACT_ATOMS: atom_id res chain seq x y z
N MET A 1 -20.44 -9.30 -8.37
CA MET A 1 -21.18 -8.09 -7.95
C MET A 1 -22.21 -8.32 -6.86
N LYS A 2 -22.99 -9.42 -6.90
CA LYS A 2 -24.05 -9.70 -5.93
C LYS A 2 -23.65 -9.50 -4.46
N ASN A 3 -22.57 -10.16 -3.99
CA ASN A 3 -22.11 -10.03 -2.59
C ASN A 3 -21.83 -8.59 -2.14
N PHE A 4 -21.27 -7.75 -3.01
CA PHE A 4 -21.03 -6.35 -2.68
C PHE A 4 -22.35 -5.57 -2.49
N LEU A 5 -23.31 -5.76 -3.40
CA LEU A 5 -24.61 -5.08 -3.31
C LEU A 5 -25.42 -5.55 -2.09
N ASP A 6 -25.34 -6.84 -1.76
CA ASP A 6 -25.99 -7.40 -0.57
C ASP A 6 -25.37 -6.78 0.68
N ALA A 7 -24.04 -6.79 0.82
CA ALA A 7 -23.31 -6.17 1.94
C ALA A 7 -23.67 -4.68 2.15
N VAL A 8 -23.84 -3.92 1.07
CA VAL A 8 -24.26 -2.49 1.15
C VAL A 8 -25.68 -2.34 1.69
N ARG A 9 -26.58 -3.26 1.35
CA ARG A 9 -28.00 -3.17 1.71
C ARG A 9 -28.33 -3.75 3.08
N SER A 10 -27.73 -4.90 3.41
CA SER A 10 -28.04 -5.68 4.62
C SER A 10 -26.96 -5.58 5.71
N GLY A 11 -25.77 -5.07 5.38
CA GLY A 11 -24.61 -5.14 6.28
C GLY A 11 -23.91 -6.50 6.30
N ASP A 12 -24.21 -7.38 5.34
CA ASP A 12 -23.55 -8.68 5.21
C ASP A 12 -22.04 -8.58 4.96
N LYS A 13 -21.31 -9.67 5.23
CA LYS A 13 -19.85 -9.71 5.04
C LYS A 13 -19.45 -9.69 3.56
N LEU A 14 -18.44 -8.89 3.26
CA LEU A 14 -17.77 -8.90 1.96
C LEU A 14 -16.87 -10.13 1.83
N ASN A 15 -16.89 -10.75 0.65
CA ASN A 15 -15.93 -11.80 0.28
C ASN A 15 -14.48 -11.28 0.27
N ALA A 16 -14.29 -10.02 -0.09
CA ALA A 16 -13.01 -9.34 -0.09
C ALA A 16 -13.14 -7.99 0.64
N PRO A 17 -12.97 -7.96 1.97
CA PRO A 17 -12.98 -6.71 2.72
C PRO A 17 -11.82 -5.79 2.31
N VAL A 18 -12.00 -4.47 2.50
CA VAL A 18 -10.98 -3.46 2.16
C VAL A 18 -9.63 -3.72 2.83
N ALA A 19 -9.63 -4.27 4.05
CA ALA A 19 -8.41 -4.63 4.77
C ALA A 19 -7.57 -5.69 4.03
N ILE A 20 -8.22 -6.63 3.34
CA ILE A 20 -7.52 -7.62 2.50
C ILE A 20 -6.92 -6.94 1.28
N GLY A 21 -7.70 -6.09 0.60
CA GLY A 21 -7.21 -5.33 -0.56
C GLY A 21 -6.02 -4.44 -0.22
N SER A 22 -6.07 -3.75 0.91
CA SER A 22 -4.97 -2.92 1.43
C SER A 22 -3.68 -3.72 1.64
N LYS A 23 -3.78 -4.88 2.30
CA LYS A 23 -2.62 -5.76 2.52
C LYS A 23 -2.01 -6.27 1.21
N VAL A 24 -2.85 -6.68 0.25
CA VAL A 24 -2.39 -7.12 -1.07
C VAL A 24 -1.67 -6.00 -1.79
N ALA A 25 -2.23 -4.78 -1.80
CA ALA A 25 -1.60 -3.62 -2.42
C ALA A 25 -0.22 -3.31 -1.81
N ILE A 26 -0.09 -3.36 -0.48
CA ILE A 26 1.18 -3.17 0.22
C ILE A 26 2.20 -4.23 -0.22
N VAL A 27 1.83 -5.52 -0.21
CA VAL A 27 2.75 -6.61 -0.59
C VAL A 27 3.17 -6.51 -2.07
N SER A 28 2.24 -6.18 -2.96
CA SER A 28 2.56 -5.96 -4.37
C SER A 28 3.54 -4.80 -4.55
N GLU A 29 3.33 -3.69 -3.84
CA GLU A 29 4.23 -2.55 -3.91
C GLU A 29 5.62 -2.86 -3.32
N MET A 30 5.69 -3.64 -2.24
CA MET A 30 6.98 -4.08 -1.69
C MET A 30 7.83 -4.85 -2.71
N GLY A 31 7.19 -5.68 -3.55
CA GLY A 31 7.86 -6.37 -4.66
C GLY A 31 8.39 -5.41 -5.72
N ASN A 32 7.59 -4.40 -6.10
CA ASN A 32 8.00 -3.37 -7.05
C ASN A 32 9.19 -2.56 -6.53
N ILE A 33 9.17 -2.20 -5.26
CA ILE A 33 10.26 -1.45 -4.62
C ILE A 33 11.53 -2.30 -4.60
N ALA A 34 11.45 -3.57 -4.17
CA ALA A 34 12.62 -4.46 -4.17
C ALA A 34 13.23 -4.62 -5.58
N LEU A 35 12.40 -4.75 -6.61
CA LEU A 35 12.83 -4.79 -8.00
C LEU A 35 13.56 -3.50 -8.42
N ARG A 36 13.02 -2.33 -8.07
CA ARG A 36 13.62 -1.03 -8.41
C ARG A 36 14.94 -0.75 -7.70
N VAL A 37 15.05 -1.18 -6.43
CA VAL A 37 16.31 -1.06 -5.68
C VAL A 37 17.34 -2.08 -6.18
N GLY A 38 16.91 -3.22 -6.71
CA GLY A 38 17.80 -4.26 -7.23
C GLY A 38 18.41 -5.16 -6.15
N GLN A 39 17.79 -5.22 -4.97
CA GLN A 39 18.22 -6.06 -3.86
C GLN A 39 17.03 -6.61 -3.05
N ARG A 40 17.31 -7.59 -2.20
CA ARG A 40 16.34 -8.07 -1.21
C ARG A 40 16.15 -7.01 -0.12
N LEU A 41 14.89 -6.71 0.19
CA LEU A 41 14.50 -5.80 1.27
C LEU A 41 13.83 -6.56 2.42
N HIS A 42 14.00 -6.08 3.64
CA HIS A 42 13.43 -6.67 4.85
C HIS A 42 12.40 -5.73 5.46
N TRP A 43 11.15 -6.20 5.56
CA TRP A 43 10.04 -5.41 6.08
C TRP A 43 9.93 -5.50 7.60
N ASP A 44 9.75 -4.33 8.23
CA ASP A 44 9.30 -4.19 9.61
C ASP A 44 7.82 -3.79 9.60
N ASN A 45 6.96 -4.70 10.05
CA ASN A 45 5.51 -4.50 10.05
C ASN A 45 5.02 -3.57 11.15
N GLU A 46 5.78 -3.40 12.24
CA GLU A 46 5.42 -2.47 13.31
C GLU A 46 5.78 -1.03 12.92
N ALA A 47 6.96 -0.85 12.33
CA ALA A 47 7.41 0.46 11.86
C ALA A 47 6.84 0.85 10.49
N MET A 48 6.20 -0.09 9.77
CA MET A 48 5.68 0.07 8.42
C MET A 48 6.75 0.58 7.43
N LYS A 49 7.96 0.02 7.53
CA LYS A 49 9.15 0.44 6.77
C LYS A 49 10.05 -0.74 6.43
N PHE A 50 10.92 -0.55 5.44
CA PHE A 50 12.05 -1.46 5.22
C PHE A 50 13.18 -1.16 6.21
N LYS A 51 13.99 -2.18 6.52
CA LYS A 51 15.25 -2.00 7.24
C LYS A 51 16.27 -1.24 6.40
N GLU A 52 16.20 -1.39 5.08
CA GLU A 52 17.06 -0.73 4.11
C GLU A 52 16.51 0.64 3.72
N GLU A 53 17.34 1.68 3.86
CA GLU A 53 16.96 3.07 3.59
C GLU A 53 16.54 3.29 2.12
N GLU A 54 17.22 2.63 1.18
CA GLU A 54 16.89 2.74 -0.26
C GLU A 54 15.45 2.32 -0.56
N GLY A 55 14.93 1.30 0.13
CA GLY A 55 13.53 0.89 -0.02
C GLY A 55 12.56 1.97 0.49
N ASN A 56 12.90 2.61 1.60
CA ASN A 56 12.07 3.65 2.21
C ASN A 56 11.96 4.92 1.37
N LYS A 57 12.98 5.25 0.56
CA LYS A 57 12.96 6.40 -0.36
C LYS A 57 11.83 6.30 -1.41
N LEU A 58 11.34 5.10 -1.68
CA LEU A 58 10.32 4.82 -2.69
C LEU A 58 8.91 4.61 -2.12
N ILE A 59 8.75 4.50 -0.79
CA ILE A 59 7.43 4.35 -0.14
C ILE A 59 6.61 5.65 -0.30
N GLY A 60 7.28 6.80 -0.18
CA GLY A 60 6.66 8.11 -0.25
C GLY A 60 6.59 8.65 -1.68
N LEU A 61 5.59 9.49 -1.93
CA LEU A 61 5.50 10.27 -3.16
C LEU A 61 6.51 11.42 -3.14
N GLN A 62 7.35 11.51 -4.16
CA GLN A 62 8.12 12.72 -4.44
C GLN A 62 7.31 13.62 -5.38
N TYR A 63 6.70 14.67 -4.82
CA TYR A 63 5.96 15.64 -5.62
C TYR A 63 6.93 16.50 -6.45
N ARG A 64 6.57 16.74 -7.72
CA ARG A 64 7.25 17.73 -8.56
C ARG A 64 7.07 19.13 -7.97
N ASP A 65 8.05 20.01 -8.18
CA ASP A 65 8.06 21.35 -7.55
C ASP A 65 6.81 22.19 -7.83
N ALA A 66 6.29 22.14 -9.05
CA ALA A 66 5.07 22.85 -9.45
C ALA A 66 3.77 22.25 -8.86
N TRP A 67 3.82 21.04 -8.28
CA TRP A 67 2.67 20.26 -7.83
C TRP A 67 2.79 19.85 -6.35
N LYS A 68 3.47 20.65 -5.54
CA LYS A 68 3.59 20.39 -4.10
C LYS A 68 2.20 20.42 -3.45
N LEU A 69 1.90 19.38 -2.69
CA LEU A 69 0.68 19.31 -1.89
C LEU A 69 0.71 20.44 -0.84
N LYS A 70 -0.32 21.29 -0.83
CA LYS A 70 -0.46 22.33 0.19
C LYS A 70 -0.69 21.65 1.54
N LYS A 71 0.09 22.03 2.55
CA LYS A 71 -0.16 21.60 3.94
C LYS A 71 -1.44 22.28 4.43
N VAL A 72 -2.33 21.51 5.04
CA VAL A 72 -3.51 22.00 5.76
C VAL A 72 -3.10 22.38 7.17
#